data_AF-X0TGD0-F1
#
_entry.id   AF-X0TGD0-F1
#
_cell.length_a   1.000
_cell.length_b   1.000
_cell.length_c   1.000
_cell.angle_alpha   90.00
_cell.angle_beta   90.00
_cell.angle_gamma   90.00
#
_symmetry.space_group_name_H-M   'P 1'
#
loop_
_entity.id
_entity.type
_entity.pdbx_description
1 polymer ?
#
loop_
_entity_poly.entity_id
_entity_poly.type
_entity_poly.pdbx_seq_one_letter_code
_entity_poly.pdbx_strand_id
1 'polypeptide(L)'
;MIKRTIYTFLVFVGIILGASAFITAQSKWKSLFNGKDLSGWEIFVGPTEKDGKPLGLNNDPLSLFTITELDGEKVLRISGEINASIATRKEFENYHLTMEFKWGEKVFTRFNSGILYHSYGDFGVGLG
;
A
#
# COMPACT_ATOMS: atom_id res chain seq x y z
N MET A 1 -11.18 18.75 -60.89
CA MET A 1 -12.06 18.21 -59.83
C MET A 1 -11.37 17.17 -58.93
N ILE A 2 -10.50 16.29 -59.46
CA ILE A 2 -9.89 15.17 -58.70
C ILE A 2 -8.94 15.61 -57.56
N LYS A 3 -8.19 16.72 -57.72
CA LYS A 3 -7.25 17.19 -56.68
C LYS A 3 -7.94 17.70 -55.41
N ARG A 4 -9.14 18.30 -55.51
CA ARG A 4 -9.90 18.80 -54.34
C ARG A 4 -10.39 17.66 -53.44
N THR A 5 -10.77 16.52 -54.03
CA THR A 5 -11.25 15.34 -53.29
C THR A 5 -10.14 14.66 -52.48
N ILE A 6 -8.88 14.71 -52.97
CA ILE A 6 -7.71 14.13 -52.28
C ILE A 6 -7.32 14.93 -51.02
N TYR A 7 -7.37 16.27 -51.09
CA TYR A 7 -7.08 17.11 -49.92
C TYR A 7 -8.14 16.97 -48.82
N THR A 8 -9.42 16.82 -49.18
CA THR A 8 -10.48 16.58 -48.19
C THR A 8 -10.33 15.21 -47.50
N PHE A 9 -9.85 14.19 -48.23
CA PHE A 9 -9.59 12.85 -47.67
C PHE A 9 -8.38 12.83 -46.72
N LEU A 10 -7.30 13.56 -47.05
CA LEU A 10 -6.10 13.67 -46.22
C LEU A 10 -6.35 14.46 -44.92
N VAL A 11 -7.22 15.48 -44.94
CA VAL A 11 -7.61 16.23 -43.73
C VAL A 11 -8.47 15.37 -42.79
N PHE A 12 -9.35 14.51 -43.32
CA PHE A 12 -10.15 13.60 -42.49
C PHE A 12 -9.31 12.50 -41.82
N VAL A 13 -8.30 11.96 -42.51
CA VAL A 13 -7.36 10.97 -41.92
C VAL A 13 -6.48 11.61 -40.84
N GLY A 14 -6.03 12.85 -41.04
CA GLY A 14 -5.25 13.59 -40.03
C GLY A 14 -6.03 13.88 -38.73
N ILE A 15 -7.34 14.13 -38.83
CA ILE A 15 -8.20 14.37 -37.66
C ILE A 15 -8.47 13.07 -36.88
N ILE A 16 -8.62 11.93 -37.56
CA ILE A 16 -8.81 10.61 -36.91
C ILE A 16 -7.51 10.15 -36.21
N LEU A 17 -6.33 10.47 -36.76
CA LEU A 17 -5.03 10.19 -36.14
C LEU A 17 -4.69 11.14 -34.98
N GLY A 18 -5.20 12.38 -34.99
CA GLY A 18 -5.01 13.34 -33.89
C GLY A 18 -5.88 13.07 -32.67
N ALA A 19 -7.08 12.49 -32.85
CA ALA A 19 -8.03 12.22 -31.77
C ALA A 19 -7.67 11.00 -30.90
N SER A 20 -6.73 10.16 -31.33
CA SER A 20 -6.33 8.93 -30.62
C SER A 20 -5.20 9.14 -29.59
N ALA A 21 -4.62 10.33 -29.51
CA ALA A 21 -3.45 10.60 -28.66
C ALA A 21 -3.78 11.06 -27.22
N PHE A 22 -5.05 11.27 -26.86
CA PHE A 22 -5.47 11.55 -25.49
C PHE A 22 -6.13 10.33 -24.85
N ILE A 23 -5.41 9.21 -24.81
CA ILE A 23 -5.66 8.21 -23.77
C ILE A 23 -5.12 8.84 -22.49
N THR A 24 -6.01 9.40 -21.67
CA THR A 24 -5.68 9.69 -20.28
C THR A 24 -5.16 8.40 -19.68
N ALA A 25 -3.89 8.39 -19.27
CA ALA A 25 -3.34 7.29 -18.52
C ALA A 25 -4.07 7.25 -17.19
N GLN A 26 -5.19 6.53 -17.13
CA GLN A 26 -5.86 6.24 -15.87
C GLN A 26 -4.88 5.37 -15.09
N SER A 27 -4.13 6.01 -14.18
CA SER A 27 -3.20 5.36 -13.28
C SER A 27 -3.90 4.18 -12.65
N LYS A 28 -3.51 2.96 -13.02
CA LYS A 28 -4.08 1.75 -12.43
C LYS A 28 -3.62 1.70 -10.98
N TRP A 29 -4.58 1.65 -10.05
CA TRP A 29 -4.30 1.37 -8.65
C TRP A 29 -3.47 0.10 -8.54
N LYS A 30 -2.39 0.17 -7.77
CA LYS A 30 -1.52 -0.97 -7.48
C LYS A 30 -1.77 -1.41 -6.05
N SER A 31 -2.26 -2.64 -5.88
CA SER A 31 -2.42 -3.18 -4.53
C SER A 31 -1.06 -3.40 -3.86
N LEU A 32 -0.94 -2.94 -2.62
CA LEU A 32 0.19 -3.27 -1.74
C LEU A 32 -0.08 -4.53 -0.91
N PHE A 33 -1.35 -4.93 -0.80
CA PHE A 33 -1.80 -6.11 -0.08
C PHE A 33 -2.25 -7.20 -1.05
N ASN A 34 -1.63 -8.38 -0.98
CA ASN A 34 -1.89 -9.47 -1.92
C ASN A 34 -2.93 -10.50 -1.42
N GLY A 35 -3.41 -10.36 -0.18
CA GLY A 35 -4.39 -11.26 0.43
C GLY A 35 -3.90 -12.68 0.77
N LYS A 36 -2.60 -12.96 0.59
CA LYS A 36 -2.01 -14.30 0.75
C LYS A 36 -0.91 -14.34 1.79
N ASP A 37 0.04 -13.40 1.72
CA ASP A 37 1.17 -13.29 2.61
C ASP A 37 1.65 -11.84 2.73
N LEU A 38 2.70 -11.62 3.53
CA LEU A 38 3.33 -10.31 3.72
C LEU A 38 4.58 -10.14 2.84
N SER A 39 4.63 -10.80 1.69
CA SER A 39 5.71 -10.58 0.72
C SER A 39 5.74 -9.11 0.28
N GLY A 40 6.94 -8.52 0.28
CA GLY A 40 7.13 -7.09 0.02
C GLY A 40 7.00 -6.19 1.25
N TRP A 41 6.73 -6.75 2.43
CA TRP A 41 6.70 -6.04 3.70
C TRP A 41 7.83 -6.49 4.63
N GLU A 42 8.12 -5.65 5.62
CA GLU A 42 8.98 -5.93 6.76
C GLU A 42 8.25 -5.60 8.05
N ILE A 43 8.43 -6.44 9.07
CA ILE A 43 7.84 -6.27 10.39
C ILE A 43 8.93 -5.88 11.37
N PHE A 44 8.69 -4.90 12.22
CA PHE A 44 9.54 -4.62 13.37
C PHE A 44 8.73 -4.79 14.65
N VAL A 45 9.19 -5.68 15.52
CA VAL A 45 8.53 -5.97 16.79
C VAL A 45 9.30 -5.32 17.94
N GLY A 46 8.60 -4.48 18.72
CA GLY A 46 9.13 -3.80 19.88
C GLY A 46 9.42 -4.73 21.06
N PRO A 47 9.81 -4.18 22.22
CA PRO A 47 10.10 -4.95 23.41
C PRO A 47 8.83 -5.55 24.02
N THR A 48 8.95 -6.76 24.58
CA THR A 48 7.84 -7.44 25.29
C THR A 48 7.71 -7.01 26.74
N GLU A 49 8.76 -6.42 27.29
CA GLU A 49 8.85 -5.95 28.67
C GLU A 49 9.19 -4.46 28.68
N LYS A 50 8.79 -3.77 29.77
CA LYS A 50 9.17 -2.38 29.97
C LYS A 50 10.70 -2.26 30.03
N ASP A 51 11.26 -1.33 29.26
CA ASP A 51 12.71 -1.09 29.15
C ASP A 51 13.51 -2.30 28.59
N GLY A 52 12.82 -3.28 27.98
CA GLY A 52 13.41 -4.44 27.32
C GLY A 52 14.01 -4.13 25.95
N LYS A 53 14.69 -5.11 25.35
CA LYS A 53 15.15 -5.01 23.96
C LYS A 53 14.04 -5.39 23.00
N PRO A 54 13.94 -4.73 21.82
CA PRO A 54 12.99 -5.14 20.80
C PRO A 54 13.30 -6.55 20.30
N LEU A 55 12.25 -7.30 19.94
CA LEU A 55 12.41 -8.56 19.21
C LEU A 55 13.02 -8.32 17.82
N GLY A 56 12.77 -7.15 17.24
CA GLY A 56 13.49 -6.62 16.08
C GLY A 56 12.85 -6.94 14.73
N LEU A 57 13.66 -6.83 13.68
CA LEU A 57 13.25 -6.96 12.28
C LEU A 57 12.90 -8.41 11.92
N ASN A 58 11.72 -8.59 11.33
CA ASN A 58 11.16 -9.85 10.83
C ASN A 58 11.19 -11.00 11.86
N ASN A 59 11.09 -10.66 13.14
CA ASN A 59 11.01 -11.60 14.26
C ASN A 59 9.67 -11.41 14.99
N ASP A 60 8.63 -12.06 14.47
CA ASP A 60 7.26 -11.99 14.99
C ASP A 60 6.77 -13.36 15.49
N PRO A 61 7.28 -13.85 16.64
CA PRO A 61 6.85 -15.14 17.20
C PRO A 61 5.41 -15.11 17.73
N LEU A 62 4.84 -13.92 17.95
CA LEU A 62 3.48 -13.73 18.45
C LEU A 62 2.44 -13.65 17.33
N SER A 63 2.87 -13.63 16.07
CA SER A 63 1.99 -13.47 14.91
C SER A 63 1.14 -12.19 15.04
N LEU A 64 1.79 -11.08 15.41
CA LEU A 64 1.16 -9.76 15.55
C LEU A 64 0.53 -9.32 14.23
N PHE A 65 1.14 -9.64 13.09
CA PHE A 65 0.61 -9.34 11.75
C PHE A 65 0.22 -10.64 11.04
N THR A 66 -1.08 -10.83 10.81
CA THR A 66 -1.62 -12.04 10.19
C THR A 66 -2.60 -11.71 9.09
N ILE A 67 -2.68 -12.58 8.09
CA ILE A 67 -3.74 -12.49 7.08
C ILE A 67 -4.85 -13.44 7.50
N THR A 68 -6.05 -12.89 7.64
CA THR A 68 -7.23 -13.64 8.05
C THR A 68 -8.42 -13.31 7.17
N GLU A 69 -9.55 -13.96 7.43
CA GLU A 69 -10.81 -13.71 6.73
C GLU A 69 -11.78 -12.96 7.66
N LEU A 70 -12.39 -11.90 7.14
CA LEU A 70 -13.43 -11.13 7.81
C LEU A 70 -14.54 -10.87 6.79
N ASP A 71 -15.76 -11.29 7.10
CA ASP A 71 -16.93 -11.10 6.23
C ASP A 71 -16.73 -11.61 4.77
N GLY A 72 -15.94 -12.67 4.61
CA GLY A 72 -15.61 -13.26 3.30
C GLY A 72 -14.45 -12.59 2.56
N GLU A 73 -13.82 -11.57 3.14
CA GLU A 73 -12.69 -10.85 2.55
C GLU A 73 -11.39 -11.15 3.30
N LYS A 74 -10.26 -11.19 2.57
CA LYS A 74 -8.93 -11.28 3.19
C LYS A 74 -8.52 -9.92 3.74
N VAL A 75 -8.06 -9.90 4.99
CA VAL A 75 -7.64 -8.67 5.68
C VAL A 75 -6.31 -8.88 6.40
N LEU A 76 -5.53 -7.80 6.55
CA LEU A 76 -4.41 -7.76 7.47
C LEU A 76 -4.93 -7.48 8.88
N ARG A 77 -4.84 -8.47 9.76
CA ARG A 77 -5.13 -8.34 11.19
C ARG A 77 -3.86 -7.99 11.95
N ILE A 78 -3.94 -6.93 12.75
CA ILE A 78 -2.91 -6.53 13.71
C ILE A 78 -3.42 -6.88 15.11
N SER A 79 -2.70 -7.72 15.87
CA SER A 79 -3.19 -8.18 17.19
C SER A 79 -3.20 -7.06 18.23
N GLY A 80 -2.21 -6.15 18.18
CA GLY A 80 -2.06 -5.04 19.11
C GLY A 80 -1.53 -5.43 20.51
N GLU A 81 -1.05 -6.67 20.68
CA GLU A 81 -0.51 -7.17 21.95
C GLU A 81 0.77 -6.46 22.38
N ILE A 82 1.65 -6.19 21.41
CA ILE A 82 2.92 -5.50 21.56
C ILE A 82 3.00 -4.37 20.54
N ASN A 83 3.66 -3.28 20.90
CA ASN A 83 3.94 -2.20 19.95
C ASN A 83 4.85 -2.73 18.84
N ALA A 84 4.35 -2.68 17.61
CA ALA A 84 5.06 -3.15 16.44
C ALA A 84 4.64 -2.31 15.22
N SER A 85 5.45 -2.37 14.17
CA SER A 85 5.12 -1.72 12.89
C SER A 85 5.41 -2.66 11.73
N ILE A 86 4.75 -2.38 10.62
CA ILE A 86 5.03 -3.04 9.33
C ILE A 86 5.23 -1.95 8.28
N ALA A 87 6.21 -2.13 7.41
CA ALA A 87 6.56 -1.19 6.36
C ALA A 87 6.74 -1.90 5.01
N THR A 88 6.46 -1.20 3.92
CA THR A 88 6.78 -1.70 2.58
C THR A 88 8.29 -1.68 2.37
N ARG A 89 8.85 -2.73 1.78
CA ARG A 89 10.26 -2.75 1.34
C ARG A 89 10.52 -1.79 0.19
N LYS A 90 9.48 -1.51 -0.60
CA LYS A 90 9.54 -0.53 -1.68
C LYS A 90 9.28 0.85 -1.13
N GLU A 91 10.03 1.81 -1.64
CA GLU A 91 9.77 3.22 -1.48
C GLU A 91 8.85 3.70 -2.60
N PHE A 92 8.06 4.73 -2.29
CA PHE A 92 7.10 5.33 -3.20
C PHE A 92 7.17 6.85 -3.11
N GLU A 93 6.92 7.50 -4.24
CA GLU A 93 6.82 8.95 -4.38
C GLU A 93 5.62 9.31 -5.26
N ASN A 94 5.11 10.55 -5.15
CA ASN A 94 4.08 11.11 -6.03
C ASN A 94 2.85 10.19 -6.21
N TYR A 95 2.30 9.67 -5.11
CA TYR A 95 1.22 8.70 -5.12
C TYR A 95 -0.05 9.19 -4.45
N HIS A 96 -1.17 8.55 -4.80
CA HIS A 96 -2.37 8.53 -3.99
C HIS A 96 -2.43 7.19 -3.24
N LEU A 97 -2.76 7.23 -1.95
CA LEU A 97 -2.95 6.05 -1.11
C LEU A 97 -4.41 5.97 -0.69
N THR A 98 -4.98 4.78 -0.81
CA THR A 98 -6.28 4.45 -0.24
C THR A 98 -6.16 3.17 0.57
N MET A 99 -6.83 3.13 1.71
CA MET A 99 -7.01 1.92 2.50
C MET A 99 -8.27 2.03 3.35
N GLU A 100 -8.82 0.89 3.68
CA GLU A 100 -9.89 0.77 4.67
C GLU A 100 -9.30 0.24 5.97
N PHE A 101 -9.86 0.69 7.08
CA PHE A 101 -9.46 0.22 8.40
C PHE A 101 -10.69 -0.04 9.25
N LYS A 102 -10.56 -1.01 10.16
CA LYS A 102 -11.59 -1.33 11.15
C LYS A 102 -10.91 -1.62 12.47
N TRP A 103 -11.47 -1.12 13.56
CA TRP A 103 -11.06 -1.54 14.90
C TRP A 103 -11.54 -2.97 15.19
N GLY A 104 -10.66 -3.79 15.74
CA GLY A 104 -11.04 -5.06 16.34
C GLY A 104 -11.74 -4.86 17.68
N GLU A 105 -12.31 -5.94 18.21
CA GLU A 105 -13.03 -5.91 19.49
C GLU A 105 -12.10 -5.90 20.71
N LYS A 106 -10.91 -6.53 20.58
CA LYS A 106 -9.91 -6.60 21.65
C LYS A 106 -8.98 -5.40 21.59
N VAL A 107 -8.92 -4.65 22.70
CA VAL A 107 -8.01 -3.51 22.89
C VAL A 107 -7.19 -3.73 24.14
N PHE A 108 -5.87 -3.65 24.04
CA PHE A 108 -4.97 -3.85 25.18
C PHE A 108 -4.72 -2.59 26.00
N THR A 109 -4.62 -1.43 25.34
CA THR A 109 -4.37 -0.15 26.01
C THR A 109 -5.32 0.93 25.53
N ARG A 110 -5.26 1.27 24.24
CA ARG A 110 -6.06 2.32 23.58
C ARG A 110 -6.20 2.00 22.10
N PHE A 111 -7.21 2.57 21.46
CA PHE A 111 -7.33 2.58 20.00
C PHE A 111 -6.25 3.49 19.41
N ASN A 112 -5.11 2.91 19.09
CA ASN A 112 -3.97 3.63 18.52
C ASN A 112 -3.36 2.81 17.38
N SER A 113 -3.38 3.42 16.20
CA SER A 113 -2.76 2.93 14.97
C SER A 113 -2.51 4.15 14.09
N GLY A 114 -1.73 3.99 13.03
CA GLY A 114 -1.44 5.09 12.13
C GLY A 114 -0.73 4.63 10.87
N ILE A 115 -0.80 5.48 9.85
CA ILE A 115 -0.03 5.34 8.62
C ILE A 115 1.10 6.35 8.70
N LEU A 116 2.33 5.88 8.65
CA LEU A 116 3.51 6.72 8.49
C LEU A 116 3.89 6.71 7.01
N TYR A 117 4.00 7.89 6.41
CA TYR A 117 4.41 8.07 5.02
C TYR A 117 5.73 8.82 4.97
N HIS A 118 6.54 8.55 3.94
CA HIS A 118 7.86 9.16 3.76
C HIS A 118 8.79 9.03 4.98
N SER A 119 8.69 7.90 5.70
CA SER A 119 9.62 7.52 6.75
C SER A 119 11.02 7.32 6.16
N TYR A 120 12.04 7.78 6.88
CA TYR A 120 13.45 7.66 6.49
C TYR A 120 14.28 7.19 7.69
N GLY A 121 15.46 6.63 7.40
CA GLY A 121 16.36 6.06 8.40
C GLY A 121 16.07 4.58 8.70
N ASP A 122 16.76 4.05 9.70
CA ASP A 122 16.64 2.64 10.07
C ASP A 122 15.22 2.30 10.55
N PHE A 123 14.66 1.22 10.02
CA PHE A 123 13.29 0.81 10.37
C PHE A 123 13.22 0.32 11.83
N GLY A 124 12.21 0.79 12.57
CA GLY A 124 11.93 0.36 13.94
C GLY A 124 12.53 1.21 15.06
N VAL A 125 13.40 2.18 14.74
CA VAL A 125 14.03 3.05 15.77
C VAL A 125 13.05 3.87 16.60
N GLY A 126 11.85 4.13 16.08
CA GLY A 126 10.79 4.87 16.79
C GLY A 126 9.91 4.01 17.71
N LEU A 127 10.18 2.72 17.84
CA LEU A 127 9.40 1.77 18.65
C LEU A 127 10.11 1.33 19.95
N GLY A 128 11.18 2.05 20.34
CA GLY A 128 11.92 1.86 21.59
C GLY A 128 11.50 2.81 22.69
#